data_AF-A0A938M5D2-F1
#
_entry.id   AF-A0A938M5D2-F1
#
_cell.length_a   1.000
_cell.length_b   1.000
_cell.length_c   1.000
_cell.angle_alpha   90.00
_cell.angle_beta   90.00
_cell.angle_gamma   90.00
#
_symmetry.space_group_name_H-M   'P 1'
#
loop_
_entity.id
_entity.type
_entity.pdbx_description
1 polymer ?
#
loop_
_entity_poly.entity_id
_entity_poly.type
_entity_poly.pdbx_seq_one_letter_code
_entity_poly.pdbx_strand_id
1 'polypeptide(L)'
;MSDKVGAWPMLCSRRREQMTALCVAVSVSCLLGAVLGAAMTAERPRTDEVCLYLEAERFDDVGGWTIDAQFRQQMGSTYLLAAGTGEPVADAVTKAEMPRAGRYHLWVRCKDWDKTSPGKFQVLINDKPSATTFGEQKKGWAWISGGQFDLPKSPVTIKLRDLTGYYGRCDALILTTDASFTPPDDLAVLAAVREHILGKQPTEKLSFDFVVVGGGYGGIGAAVQAARLGVKTALIQNRPCLGGNASKEVNVGPGGACPHSVKFRETGICEEIGEARARQGLKNWSEAIDLLVKDVPNLSIFLNTEGVRAVMADKRRIAAVEAENVVTGRKHLFQAPLFADCTGDGHIAFAAGCEFRHGQESRDEYGESLAPEQPNKNTMGTSIIHHSVRMDTPQPFTPPPFAVKFSAEHFTKRKQDLSQGTWWIEYGGMVDTIKDAEEIRDELIRVIFGAFDWAKNHDPEHREKNANCKLAPVPTVGGKRESRRFFGDYILKQQDVQAATL
;
A
#
# COMPACT_ATOMS: atom_id res chain seq x y z
N MET A 1 -15.13 -29.28 46.78
CA MET A 1 -16.29 -28.87 45.95
C MET A 1 -15.73 -28.58 44.56
N SER A 2 -15.31 -29.59 43.81
CA SER A 2 -16.12 -30.53 43.03
C SER A 2 -17.07 -29.82 42.04
N ASP A 3 -16.91 -30.21 40.77
CA ASP A 3 -17.84 -30.07 39.65
C ASP A 3 -17.99 -28.68 39.01
N LYS A 4 -17.16 -28.43 37.98
CA LYS A 4 -17.54 -27.77 36.70
C LYS A 4 -16.33 -27.65 35.74
N VAL A 5 -15.70 -28.78 35.41
CA VAL A 5 -14.76 -28.89 34.27
C VAL A 5 -15.39 -29.88 33.30
N GLY A 6 -16.28 -29.42 32.42
CA GLY A 6 -17.04 -30.34 31.57
C GLY A 6 -18.06 -29.68 30.64
N ALA A 7 -17.72 -28.57 29.98
CA ALA A 7 -18.61 -27.99 28.96
C ALA A 7 -17.91 -27.27 27.78
N TRP A 8 -16.58 -27.12 27.79
CA TRP A 8 -15.89 -26.39 26.71
C TRP A 8 -15.72 -27.16 25.38
N PRO A 9 -15.48 -28.50 25.37
CA PRO A 9 -15.31 -29.23 24.11
C PRO A 9 -16.58 -29.31 23.26
N MET A 10 -17.78 -29.30 23.87
CA MET A 10 -19.05 -29.46 23.16
C MET A 10 -19.60 -28.15 22.54
N LEU A 11 -19.26 -26.97 23.08
CA LEU A 11 -19.61 -25.70 22.42
C LEU A 11 -18.71 -25.42 21.20
N CYS A 12 -17.44 -25.85 21.25
CA CYS A 12 -16.53 -25.78 20.09
C CYS A 12 -16.91 -26.74 18.97
N SER A 13 -17.40 -27.96 19.28
CA SER A 13 -17.83 -28.91 18.24
C SER A 13 -19.11 -28.45 17.54
N ARG A 14 -20.10 -27.92 18.29
CA ARG A 14 -21.35 -27.41 17.69
C ARG A 14 -21.15 -26.14 16.85
N ARG A 15 -20.23 -25.24 17.24
CA ARG A 15 -19.84 -24.09 16.39
C ARG A 15 -19.02 -24.52 15.17
N ARG A 16 -18.16 -25.54 15.28
CA ARG A 16 -17.50 -26.15 14.12
C ARG A 16 -18.50 -26.80 13.18
N GLU A 17 -19.50 -27.53 13.65
CA GLU A 17 -20.52 -28.13 12.78
C GLU A 17 -21.40 -27.08 12.11
N GLN A 18 -21.79 -26.01 12.82
CA GLN A 18 -22.56 -24.91 12.24
C GLN A 18 -21.74 -24.05 11.26
N MET A 19 -20.45 -23.80 11.51
CA MET A 19 -19.56 -23.15 10.55
C MET A 19 -19.18 -24.06 9.38
N THR A 20 -19.04 -25.37 9.59
CA THR A 20 -18.81 -26.34 8.51
C THR A 20 -20.06 -26.45 7.65
N ALA A 21 -21.27 -26.41 8.22
CA ALA A 21 -22.52 -26.37 7.47
C ALA A 21 -22.69 -25.06 6.67
N LEU A 22 -22.26 -23.90 7.22
CA LEU A 22 -22.28 -22.62 6.53
C LEU A 22 -21.21 -22.55 5.43
N CYS A 23 -20.00 -23.06 5.68
CA CYS A 23 -18.94 -23.18 4.67
C CYS A 23 -19.28 -24.21 3.59
N VAL A 24 -19.97 -25.31 3.92
CA VAL A 24 -20.46 -26.29 2.92
C VAL A 24 -21.63 -25.70 2.13
N ALA A 25 -22.52 -24.90 2.73
CA ALA A 25 -23.58 -24.22 1.98
C ALA A 25 -23.04 -23.13 1.01
N VAL A 26 -21.98 -22.42 1.40
CA VAL A 26 -21.26 -21.47 0.52
C VAL A 26 -20.44 -22.21 -0.55
N SER A 27 -19.81 -23.34 -0.21
CA SER A 27 -19.07 -24.18 -1.18
C SER A 27 -19.99 -24.89 -2.18
N VAL A 28 -21.15 -25.36 -1.73
CA VAL A 28 -22.13 -26.08 -2.57
C VAL A 28 -22.92 -25.10 -3.44
N SER A 29 -23.14 -23.85 -3.00
CA SER A 29 -23.65 -22.79 -3.88
C SER A 29 -22.63 -22.34 -4.94
N CYS A 30 -21.33 -22.41 -4.64
CA CYS A 30 -20.26 -22.20 -5.62
C CYS A 30 -20.01 -23.43 -6.54
N LEU A 31 -20.43 -24.63 -6.14
CA LEU A 31 -20.27 -25.87 -6.94
C LEU A 31 -21.51 -26.25 -7.75
N LEU A 32 -22.71 -25.79 -7.40
CA LEU A 32 -23.94 -26.00 -8.19
C LEU A 32 -24.23 -24.88 -9.19
N GLY A 33 -23.59 -23.71 -9.07
CA GLY A 33 -23.58 -22.69 -10.13
C GLY A 33 -22.70 -23.04 -11.33
N ALA A 34 -21.92 -24.12 -11.25
CA ALA A 34 -20.90 -24.49 -12.23
C ALA A 34 -21.29 -25.63 -13.19
N VAL A 35 -22.55 -26.11 -13.20
CA VAL A 35 -22.94 -27.26 -14.06
C VAL A 35 -24.11 -26.98 -15.01
N LEU A 36 -24.87 -25.88 -14.88
CA LEU A 36 -25.96 -25.55 -15.82
C LEU A 36 -26.01 -24.05 -16.11
N GLY A 37 -25.03 -23.56 -16.86
CA GLY A 37 -25.04 -22.23 -17.47
C GLY A 37 -24.51 -22.35 -18.88
N ALA A 38 -25.36 -22.08 -19.87
CA ALA A 38 -25.09 -22.25 -21.28
C ALA A 38 -23.70 -21.71 -21.67
N ALA A 39 -22.96 -22.52 -22.43
CA ALA A 39 -21.74 -22.11 -23.11
C ALA A 39 -22.05 -20.96 -24.08
N MET A 40 -22.06 -19.73 -23.58
CA MET A 40 -21.66 -18.58 -24.37
C MET A 40 -20.16 -18.54 -24.29
N THR A 41 -19.50 -19.08 -25.31
CA THR A 41 -18.10 -18.81 -25.58
C THR A 41 -17.96 -17.31 -25.78
N ALA A 42 -17.65 -16.56 -24.73
CA ALA A 42 -16.97 -15.29 -24.90
C ALA A 42 -15.69 -15.65 -25.67
N GLU A 43 -15.63 -15.29 -26.96
CA GLU A 43 -14.41 -15.41 -27.74
C GLU A 43 -13.28 -14.79 -26.90
N ARG A 44 -12.23 -15.58 -26.62
CA ARG A 44 -11.04 -15.02 -25.98
C ARG A 44 -10.56 -13.86 -26.86
N PRO A 45 -10.28 -12.67 -26.30
CA PRO A 45 -9.83 -11.54 -27.09
C PRO A 45 -8.58 -11.96 -27.89
N ARG A 46 -8.51 -11.56 -29.16
CA ARG A 46 -7.37 -11.87 -30.04
C ARG A 46 -6.14 -11.10 -29.55
N THR A 47 -5.38 -11.72 -28.66
CA THR A 47 -4.20 -11.11 -28.05
C THR A 47 -3.03 -10.95 -29.01
N ASP A 48 -3.02 -11.68 -30.14
CA ASP A 48 -1.99 -11.62 -31.18
C ASP A 48 -1.88 -10.24 -31.86
N GLU A 49 -2.92 -9.40 -31.76
CA GLU A 49 -2.94 -8.05 -32.32
C GLU A 49 -2.55 -6.96 -31.30
N VAL A 50 -2.40 -7.33 -30.01
CA VAL A 50 -1.85 -6.43 -29.00
C VAL A 50 -0.35 -6.30 -29.21
N CYS A 51 0.07 -5.12 -29.65
CA CYS A 51 1.44 -4.85 -30.03
C CYS A 51 2.28 -4.28 -28.89
N LEU A 52 1.64 -3.69 -27.87
CA LEU A 52 2.30 -3.20 -26.66
C LEU A 52 1.36 -3.37 -25.46
N TYR A 53 1.91 -3.92 -24.37
CA TYR A 53 1.37 -3.80 -23.02
C TYR A 53 2.47 -3.18 -22.15
N LEU A 54 2.25 -1.97 -21.67
CA LEU A 54 3.23 -1.18 -20.92
C LEU A 54 2.66 -0.85 -19.54
N GLU A 55 3.29 -1.38 -18.51
CA GLU A 55 2.99 -1.05 -17.12
C GLU A 55 3.67 0.28 -16.79
N ALA A 56 2.97 1.19 -16.11
CA ALA A 56 3.43 2.56 -15.94
C ALA A 56 4.70 2.62 -15.06
N GLU A 57 4.86 1.73 -14.11
CA GLU A 57 6.07 1.61 -13.29
C GLU A 57 7.32 1.16 -14.08
N ARG A 58 7.15 0.74 -15.34
CA ARG A 58 8.23 0.34 -16.27
C ARG A 58 8.76 1.47 -17.13
N PHE A 59 8.25 2.68 -16.96
CA PHE A 59 8.80 3.83 -17.68
C PHE A 59 10.28 4.00 -17.34
N ASP A 60 11.11 4.25 -18.36
CA ASP A 60 12.57 4.38 -18.19
C ASP A 60 12.93 5.57 -17.28
N ASP A 61 12.14 6.64 -17.36
CA ASP A 61 12.17 7.78 -16.48
C ASP A 61 10.74 8.08 -16.00
N VAL A 62 10.50 8.02 -14.68
CA VAL A 62 9.18 8.34 -14.12
C VAL A 62 8.96 9.85 -13.96
N GLY A 63 9.96 10.68 -14.25
CA GLY A 63 9.88 12.12 -14.10
C GLY A 63 9.56 12.52 -12.67
N GLY A 64 8.49 13.30 -12.50
CA GLY A 64 7.97 13.66 -11.17
C GLY A 64 6.86 12.75 -10.67
N TRP A 65 6.53 11.67 -11.39
CA TRP A 65 5.56 10.68 -10.95
C TRP A 65 6.17 9.77 -9.88
N THR A 66 5.36 9.36 -8.92
CA THR A 66 5.75 8.41 -7.87
C THR A 66 5.22 7.02 -8.21
N ILE A 67 6.05 6.00 -8.03
CA ILE A 67 5.62 4.59 -8.10
C ILE A 67 4.88 4.25 -6.81
N ASP A 68 3.60 3.90 -6.94
CA ASP A 68 2.77 3.49 -5.81
C ASP A 68 2.47 1.99 -5.86
N ALA A 69 2.98 1.28 -4.85
CA ALA A 69 2.74 -0.14 -4.64
C ALA A 69 1.95 -0.42 -3.36
N GLN A 70 1.45 0.60 -2.66
CA GLN A 70 0.82 0.41 -1.34
C GLN A 70 -0.49 -0.39 -1.44
N PHE A 71 -1.22 -0.27 -2.55
CA PHE A 71 -2.54 -0.85 -2.73
C PHE A 71 -2.60 -1.99 -3.75
N ARG A 72 -1.47 -2.62 -4.06
CA ARG A 72 -1.42 -3.73 -5.04
C ARG A 72 -2.36 -4.87 -4.67
N GLN A 73 -2.55 -5.14 -3.38
CA GLN A 73 -3.45 -6.21 -2.91
C GLN A 73 -4.93 -5.94 -3.23
N GLN A 74 -5.34 -4.68 -3.25
CA GLN A 74 -6.71 -4.25 -3.53
C GLN A 74 -6.92 -4.02 -5.04
N MET A 75 -5.95 -3.36 -5.69
CA MET A 75 -6.05 -2.89 -7.07
C MET A 75 -5.53 -3.91 -8.10
N GLY A 76 -4.62 -4.79 -7.68
CA GLY A 76 -4.00 -5.84 -8.50
C GLY A 76 -2.72 -5.44 -9.22
N SER A 77 -2.29 -4.17 -9.16
CA SER A 77 -1.13 -3.66 -9.88
C SER A 77 -0.46 -2.48 -9.17
N THR A 78 0.81 -2.25 -9.53
CA THR A 78 1.55 -1.02 -9.20
C THR A 78 1.15 0.06 -10.19
N TYR A 79 1.15 1.33 -9.80
CA TYR A 79 0.80 2.42 -10.73
C TYR A 79 1.65 3.66 -10.49
N LEU A 80 1.66 4.57 -11.47
CA LEU A 80 2.24 5.89 -11.34
C LEU A 80 1.21 6.90 -10.82
N LEU A 81 1.66 7.73 -9.89
CA LEU A 81 0.89 8.77 -9.22
C LEU A 81 1.57 10.13 -9.34
N ALA A 82 0.92 11.10 -9.99
CA ALA A 82 1.40 12.48 -10.12
C ALA A 82 1.11 13.28 -8.84
N ALA A 83 1.83 12.96 -7.76
CA ALA A 83 1.62 13.59 -6.46
C ALA A 83 2.19 15.02 -6.42
N GLY A 84 1.36 15.97 -6.00
CA GLY A 84 1.74 17.38 -6.01
C GLY A 84 0.78 18.25 -5.21
N THR A 85 1.02 19.57 -5.28
CA THR A 85 0.22 20.61 -4.60
C THR A 85 -0.44 21.58 -5.59
N GLY A 86 -0.57 21.19 -6.86
CA GLY A 86 -1.23 21.97 -7.92
C GLY A 86 -0.32 22.48 -9.04
N GLU A 87 0.95 22.08 -9.02
CA GLU A 87 1.89 22.30 -10.11
C GLU A 87 2.08 20.97 -10.86
N PRO A 88 1.90 20.91 -12.19
CA PRO A 88 2.12 19.68 -12.93
C PRO A 88 3.52 19.11 -12.71
N VAL A 89 3.60 17.81 -12.47
CA VAL A 89 4.88 17.12 -12.30
C VAL A 89 5.58 16.90 -13.64
N ALA A 90 6.90 16.69 -13.62
CA ALA A 90 7.65 16.37 -14.84
C ALA A 90 7.13 15.07 -15.49
N ASP A 91 7.05 15.08 -16.83
CA ASP A 91 6.54 13.95 -17.62
C ASP A 91 7.29 12.64 -17.30
N ALA A 92 6.57 11.53 -17.14
CA ALA A 92 7.19 10.21 -17.22
C ALA A 92 7.44 9.88 -18.70
N VAL A 93 8.60 9.33 -19.05
CA VAL A 93 9.03 9.07 -20.43
C VAL A 93 9.58 7.64 -20.60
N THR A 94 9.19 6.99 -21.69
CA THR A 94 9.82 5.73 -22.14
C THR A 94 9.79 5.60 -23.65
N LYS A 95 10.52 4.61 -24.18
CA LYS A 95 10.49 4.25 -25.60
C LYS A 95 9.91 2.85 -25.77
N ALA A 96 9.04 2.69 -26.77
CA ALA A 96 8.46 1.40 -27.11
C ALA A 96 8.66 1.08 -28.59
N GLU A 97 9.02 -0.16 -28.89
CA GLU A 97 9.18 -0.65 -30.27
C GLU A 97 7.82 -1.00 -30.87
N MET A 98 7.51 -0.43 -32.05
CA MET A 98 6.31 -0.80 -32.80
C MET A 98 6.64 -1.89 -33.84
N PRO A 99 6.01 -3.07 -33.78
CA PRO A 99 6.40 -4.21 -34.62
C PRO A 99 6.10 -4.00 -36.11
N ARG A 100 5.16 -3.10 -36.43
CA ARG A 100 4.73 -2.76 -37.80
C ARG A 100 4.21 -1.33 -37.88
N ALA A 101 4.24 -0.75 -39.08
CA ALA A 101 3.53 0.51 -39.33
C ALA A 101 2.02 0.23 -39.41
N GLY A 102 1.21 1.13 -38.89
CA GLY A 102 -0.24 0.96 -38.91
C GLY A 102 -0.98 1.93 -38.01
N ARG A 103 -2.30 1.76 -37.96
CA ARG A 103 -3.16 2.49 -37.03
C ARG A 103 -3.31 1.70 -35.74
N TYR A 104 -2.97 2.35 -34.63
CA TYR A 104 -3.02 1.80 -33.29
C TYR A 104 -4.12 2.46 -32.47
N HIS A 105 -4.83 1.66 -31.69
CA HIS A 105 -5.82 2.06 -30.72
C HIS A 105 -5.15 2.07 -29.33
N LEU A 106 -5.19 3.23 -28.67
CA LEU A 106 -4.66 3.40 -27.32
C LEU A 106 -5.75 3.08 -26.29
N TRP A 107 -5.38 2.27 -25.30
CA TRP A 107 -6.13 2.07 -24.06
C TRP A 107 -5.24 2.41 -22.87
N VAL A 108 -5.80 3.08 -21.86
CA VAL A 108 -5.09 3.46 -20.64
C VAL A 108 -5.92 3.04 -19.43
N ARG A 109 -5.32 2.30 -18.50
CA ARG A 109 -5.94 1.96 -17.22
C ARG A 109 -5.63 3.06 -16.22
N CYS A 110 -6.67 3.75 -15.76
CA CYS A 110 -6.56 4.89 -14.86
C CYS A 110 -7.76 4.94 -13.91
N LYS A 111 -7.66 5.77 -12.86
CA LYS A 111 -8.74 6.03 -11.89
C LYS A 111 -8.88 7.54 -11.67
N ASP A 112 -10.13 8.01 -11.73
CA ASP A 112 -10.50 9.28 -11.14
C ASP A 112 -10.78 9.07 -9.65
N TRP A 113 -10.20 9.91 -8.80
CA TRP A 113 -10.19 9.73 -7.35
C TRP A 113 -11.08 10.69 -6.58
N ASP A 114 -11.63 11.72 -7.22
CA ASP A 114 -12.57 12.64 -6.58
C ASP A 114 -13.63 13.15 -7.56
N LYS A 115 -14.79 13.58 -7.04
CA LYS A 115 -15.88 14.15 -7.84
C LYS A 115 -15.46 15.36 -8.70
N THR A 116 -14.41 16.10 -8.34
CA THR A 116 -13.93 17.25 -9.11
C THR A 116 -12.92 16.90 -10.21
N SER A 117 -12.57 15.60 -10.37
CA SER A 117 -11.57 15.12 -11.34
C SER A 117 -10.25 15.89 -11.27
N PRO A 118 -9.60 15.94 -10.10
CA PRO A 118 -8.40 16.76 -9.94
C PRO A 118 -7.16 16.15 -10.58
N GLY A 119 -7.05 14.82 -10.75
CA GLY A 119 -5.85 14.16 -11.27
C GLY A 119 -5.86 13.93 -12.78
N LYS A 120 -5.92 14.99 -13.58
CA LYS A 120 -6.02 14.86 -15.04
C LYS A 120 -4.65 14.75 -15.70
N PHE A 121 -4.55 13.89 -16.72
CA PHE A 121 -3.32 13.71 -17.47
C PHE A 121 -3.61 13.31 -18.93
N GLN A 122 -2.59 13.39 -19.77
CA GLN A 122 -2.61 12.91 -21.16
C GLN A 122 -1.46 11.97 -21.43
N VAL A 123 -1.71 10.99 -22.32
CA VAL A 123 -0.65 10.20 -22.95
C VAL A 123 -0.23 10.91 -24.24
N LEU A 124 1.07 11.10 -24.44
CA LEU A 124 1.63 11.60 -25.68
C LEU A 124 2.43 10.48 -26.37
N ILE A 125 2.22 10.29 -27.67
CA ILE A 125 3.02 9.36 -28.48
C ILE A 125 3.69 10.18 -29.59
N ASN A 126 5.03 10.22 -29.59
CA ASN A 126 5.83 11.11 -30.43
C ASN A 126 5.35 12.57 -30.35
N ASP A 127 5.16 13.05 -29.12
CA ASP A 127 4.66 14.39 -28.77
C ASP A 127 3.23 14.74 -29.25
N LYS A 128 2.54 13.80 -29.92
CA LYS A 128 1.12 13.95 -30.24
C LYS A 128 0.28 13.52 -29.03
N PRO A 129 -0.60 14.39 -28.48
CA PRO A 129 -1.48 14.03 -27.38
C PRO A 129 -2.59 13.08 -27.82
N SER A 130 -3.02 12.26 -26.88
CA SER A 130 -4.24 11.45 -26.96
C SER A 130 -5.47 12.33 -27.11
N ALA A 131 -6.50 11.80 -27.78
CA ALA A 131 -7.76 12.51 -27.96
C ALA A 131 -8.53 12.66 -26.63
N THR A 132 -8.29 11.75 -25.70
CA THR A 132 -8.92 11.69 -24.39
C THR A 132 -8.01 12.30 -23.33
N THR A 133 -8.56 13.14 -22.47
CA THR A 133 -7.96 13.48 -21.17
C THR A 133 -8.34 12.41 -20.15
N PHE A 134 -7.37 11.80 -19.49
CA PHE A 134 -7.58 10.74 -18.52
C PHE A 134 -7.75 11.30 -17.10
N GLY A 135 -8.36 10.52 -16.21
CA GLY A 135 -8.62 10.93 -14.82
C GLY A 135 -9.96 11.64 -14.62
N GLU A 136 -10.90 11.50 -15.55
CA GLU A 136 -12.25 12.12 -15.49
C GLU A 136 -13.38 11.09 -15.45
N GLN A 137 -13.07 9.81 -15.63
CA GLN A 137 -14.06 8.83 -16.13
C GLN A 137 -14.97 8.20 -15.07
N LYS A 138 -14.98 8.65 -13.80
CA LYS A 138 -15.91 8.26 -12.70
C LYS A 138 -16.27 6.76 -12.60
N LYS A 139 -15.34 5.86 -12.93
CA LYS A 139 -15.57 4.42 -13.04
C LYS A 139 -14.70 3.57 -12.09
N GLY A 140 -14.02 4.20 -11.13
CA GLY A 140 -12.92 3.55 -10.42
C GLY A 140 -11.75 3.27 -11.36
N TRP A 141 -11.00 2.21 -11.09
CA TRP A 141 -9.94 1.73 -11.99
C TRP A 141 -10.57 1.09 -13.24
N ALA A 142 -10.37 1.70 -14.40
CA ALA A 142 -10.99 1.25 -15.64
C ALA A 142 -10.10 1.51 -16.87
N TRP A 143 -10.31 0.73 -17.93
CA TRP A 143 -9.69 0.97 -19.23
C TRP A 143 -10.44 2.05 -20.02
N ILE A 144 -9.72 3.11 -20.36
CA ILE A 144 -10.24 4.26 -21.09
C ILE A 144 -9.57 4.34 -22.46
N SER A 145 -10.37 4.45 -23.52
CA SER A 145 -9.82 4.65 -24.86
C SER A 145 -9.15 6.02 -24.97
N GLY A 146 -7.91 6.05 -25.45
CA GLY A 146 -7.13 7.25 -25.73
C GLY A 146 -7.25 7.77 -27.16
N GLY A 147 -8.04 7.10 -28.01
CA GLY A 147 -8.14 7.38 -29.43
C GLY A 147 -7.14 6.59 -30.27
N GLN A 148 -6.86 7.11 -31.47
CA GLN A 148 -6.09 6.41 -32.50
C GLN A 148 -4.82 7.16 -32.89
N PHE A 149 -3.77 6.41 -33.18
CA PHE A 149 -2.47 6.92 -33.62
C PHE A 149 -2.00 6.15 -34.85
N ASP A 150 -1.65 6.86 -35.93
CA ASP A 150 -0.93 6.26 -37.05
C ASP A 150 0.56 6.27 -36.72
N LEU A 151 1.15 5.09 -36.52
CA LEU A 151 2.53 4.93 -36.03
C LEU A 151 3.40 4.17 -37.06
N PRO A 152 4.69 4.54 -37.18
CA PRO A 152 5.65 3.84 -38.03
C PRO A 152 6.13 2.52 -37.40
N LYS A 153 6.81 1.67 -38.19
CA LYS A 153 7.62 0.56 -37.67
C LYS A 153 8.96 1.10 -37.14
N SER A 154 8.94 1.79 -36.02
CA SER A 154 10.13 2.31 -35.34
C SER A 154 9.87 2.45 -33.85
N PRO A 155 10.90 2.64 -33.03
CA PRO A 155 10.69 3.09 -31.67
C PRO A 155 9.88 4.40 -31.64
N VAL A 156 8.92 4.47 -30.73
CA VAL A 156 8.11 5.66 -30.45
C VAL A 156 8.37 6.11 -29.02
N THR A 157 8.35 7.42 -28.79
CA THR A 157 8.44 7.99 -27.44
C THR A 157 7.03 8.08 -26.85
N ILE A 158 6.82 7.47 -25.68
CA ILE A 158 5.58 7.55 -24.93
C ILE A 158 5.81 8.41 -23.69
N LYS A 159 4.92 9.38 -23.44
CA LYS A 159 4.98 10.24 -22.25
C LYS A 159 3.66 10.26 -21.49
N LEU A 160 3.73 10.31 -20.16
CA LEU A 160 2.61 10.68 -19.31
C LEU A 160 2.77 12.14 -18.88
N ARG A 161 1.87 12.99 -19.36
CA ARG A 161 1.85 14.41 -19.03
C ARG A 161 0.77 14.71 -18.02
N ASP A 162 1.18 15.08 -16.81
CA ASP A 162 0.29 15.63 -15.81
C ASP A 162 -0.22 17.01 -16.26
N LEU A 163 -1.51 17.28 -16.04
CA LEU A 163 -2.15 18.54 -16.42
C LEU A 163 -2.49 19.41 -15.21
N THR A 164 -2.46 18.86 -14.00
CA THR A 164 -3.07 19.52 -12.83
C THR A 164 -2.20 19.53 -11.58
N GLY A 165 -1.27 18.59 -11.42
CA GLY A 165 -0.47 18.51 -10.19
C GLY A 165 -1.22 17.92 -9.00
N TYR A 166 -2.31 17.18 -9.22
CA TYR A 166 -3.17 16.64 -8.16
C TYR A 166 -3.50 15.14 -8.34
N TYR A 167 -2.49 14.30 -8.18
CA TYR A 167 -2.62 12.85 -8.01
C TYR A 167 -3.26 12.15 -9.21
N GLY A 168 -2.86 12.52 -10.43
CA GLY A 168 -3.20 11.75 -11.63
C GLY A 168 -2.69 10.31 -11.52
N ARG A 169 -3.47 9.33 -12.00
CA ARG A 169 -3.22 7.89 -11.81
C ARG A 169 -3.16 7.15 -13.12
N CYS A 170 -2.04 6.51 -13.40
CA CYS A 170 -1.86 5.67 -14.58
C CYS A 170 -1.26 4.33 -14.17
N ASP A 171 -1.97 3.24 -14.46
CA ASP A 171 -1.53 1.87 -14.19
C ASP A 171 -0.84 1.25 -15.41
N ALA A 172 -1.53 1.20 -16.54
CA ALA A 172 -1.00 0.54 -17.73
C ALA A 172 -1.55 1.14 -19.03
N LEU A 173 -0.80 0.94 -20.11
CA LEU A 173 -1.14 1.36 -21.46
C LEU A 173 -1.13 0.13 -22.38
N ILE A 174 -2.10 0.06 -23.29
CA ILE A 174 -2.13 -0.92 -24.37
C ILE A 174 -2.19 -0.20 -25.72
N LEU A 175 -1.36 -0.63 -26.66
CA LEU A 175 -1.49 -0.30 -28.08
C LEU A 175 -1.80 -1.57 -28.87
N THR A 176 -2.89 -1.55 -29.61
CA THR A 176 -3.34 -2.66 -30.44
C THR A 176 -3.73 -2.17 -31.82
N THR A 177 -3.55 -2.99 -32.84
CA THR A 177 -4.07 -2.71 -34.19
C THR A 177 -5.49 -3.25 -34.40
N ASP A 178 -5.98 -4.07 -33.46
CA ASP A 178 -7.33 -4.62 -33.51
C ASP A 178 -8.34 -3.57 -33.05
N ALA A 179 -9.13 -3.05 -33.99
CA ALA A 179 -10.17 -2.06 -33.71
C ALA A 179 -11.33 -2.62 -32.85
N SER A 180 -11.47 -3.95 -32.77
CA SER A 180 -12.49 -4.62 -31.95
C SER A 180 -11.99 -4.97 -30.55
N PHE A 181 -10.68 -4.88 -30.30
CA PHE A 181 -10.11 -5.22 -29.01
C PHE A 181 -10.56 -4.24 -27.93
N THR A 182 -11.14 -4.80 -26.87
CA THR A 182 -11.44 -4.10 -25.62
C THR A 182 -10.70 -4.84 -24.50
N PRO A 183 -9.88 -4.15 -23.69
CA PRO A 183 -9.22 -4.79 -22.57
C PRO A 183 -10.25 -5.33 -21.56
N PRO A 184 -10.00 -6.50 -20.94
CA PRO A 184 -10.87 -7.04 -19.92
C PRO A 184 -10.75 -6.23 -18.61
N ASP A 185 -11.87 -6.04 -17.91
CA ASP A 185 -11.90 -5.41 -16.59
C ASP A 185 -11.68 -6.41 -15.43
N ASP A 186 -11.86 -7.72 -15.68
CA ASP A 186 -11.63 -8.77 -14.68
C ASP A 186 -10.13 -8.95 -14.38
N LEU A 187 -9.74 -8.94 -13.11
CA LEU A 187 -8.34 -9.01 -12.68
C LEU A 187 -7.65 -10.33 -13.04
N ALA A 188 -8.36 -11.46 -13.00
CA ALA A 188 -7.78 -12.76 -13.33
C ALA A 188 -7.57 -12.87 -14.85
N VAL A 189 -8.52 -12.38 -15.64
CA VAL A 189 -8.38 -12.30 -17.10
C VAL A 189 -7.27 -11.32 -17.48
N LEU A 190 -7.18 -10.17 -16.80
CA LEU A 190 -6.11 -9.20 -17.01
C LEU A 190 -4.74 -9.81 -16.75
N ALA A 191 -4.57 -10.53 -15.63
CA ALA A 191 -3.33 -11.22 -15.31
C ALA A 191 -2.95 -12.26 -16.38
N ALA A 192 -3.93 -12.98 -16.93
CA ALA A 192 -3.70 -13.93 -18.01
C ALA A 192 -3.30 -13.24 -19.33
N VAL A 193 -3.95 -12.13 -19.68
CA VAL A 193 -3.60 -11.31 -20.87
C VAL A 193 -2.19 -10.73 -20.72
N ARG A 194 -1.87 -10.18 -19.54
CA ARG A 194 -0.54 -9.68 -19.20
C ARG A 194 0.53 -10.76 -19.35
N GLU A 195 0.31 -11.95 -18.77
CA GLU A 195 1.26 -13.06 -18.88
C GLU A 195 1.42 -13.56 -20.32
N HIS A 196 0.34 -13.55 -21.11
CA HIS A 196 0.40 -13.92 -22.52
C HIS A 196 1.22 -12.92 -23.35
N ILE A 197 1.04 -11.62 -23.12
CA ILE A 197 1.74 -10.57 -23.89
C ILE A 197 3.19 -10.42 -23.45
N LEU A 198 3.44 -10.33 -22.14
CA LEU A 198 4.79 -10.10 -21.59
C LEU A 198 5.61 -11.39 -21.49
N GLY A 199 4.97 -12.54 -21.70
CA GLY A 199 5.55 -13.85 -21.46
C GLY A 199 5.58 -14.19 -19.96
N LYS A 200 5.57 -15.49 -19.69
CA LYS A 200 5.70 -16.00 -18.33
C LYS A 200 7.09 -15.71 -17.77
N GLN A 201 7.14 -14.89 -16.73
CA GLN A 201 8.39 -14.56 -16.06
C GLN A 201 8.95 -15.79 -15.31
N PRO A 202 10.26 -16.07 -15.41
CA PRO A 202 10.88 -17.14 -14.65
C PRO A 202 10.74 -16.85 -13.15
N THR A 203 10.51 -17.89 -12.37
CA THR A 203 10.48 -17.80 -10.91
C THR A 203 11.82 -18.23 -10.35
N GLU A 204 12.53 -17.31 -9.71
CA GLU A 204 13.78 -17.59 -9.03
C GLU A 204 13.51 -18.28 -7.69
N LYS A 205 14.08 -19.48 -7.50
CA LYS A 205 13.94 -20.23 -6.24
C LYS A 205 15.11 -19.91 -5.32
N LEU A 206 14.81 -19.45 -4.11
CA LEU A 206 15.80 -19.02 -3.13
C LEU A 206 15.59 -19.78 -1.82
N SER A 207 16.66 -20.33 -1.26
CA SER A 207 16.62 -21.10 -0.01
C SER A 207 17.31 -20.38 1.13
N PHE A 208 16.60 -20.27 2.25
CA PHE A 208 17.02 -19.64 3.50
C PHE A 208 16.64 -20.51 4.69
N ASP A 209 17.19 -20.22 5.86
CA ASP A 209 16.80 -20.86 7.12
C ASP A 209 15.63 -20.11 7.77
N PHE A 210 15.52 -18.81 7.51
CA PHE A 210 14.44 -17.95 8.00
C PHE A 210 14.05 -16.89 6.97
N VAL A 211 12.76 -16.76 6.70
CA VAL A 211 12.21 -15.74 5.80
C VAL A 211 11.31 -14.79 6.59
N VAL A 212 11.65 -13.52 6.59
CA VAL A 212 10.89 -12.43 7.21
C VAL A 212 10.25 -11.59 6.12
N VAL A 213 8.93 -11.45 6.14
CA VAL A 213 8.18 -10.65 5.16
C VAL A 213 7.67 -9.39 5.83
N GLY A 214 8.19 -8.23 5.45
CA GLY A 214 7.84 -6.90 5.99
C GLY A 214 9.01 -6.22 6.70
N GLY A 215 9.51 -5.13 6.12
CA GLY A 215 10.64 -4.34 6.62
C GLY A 215 10.28 -3.25 7.63
N GLY A 216 9.27 -3.48 8.46
CA GLY A 216 8.96 -2.62 9.63
C GLY A 216 9.83 -3.00 10.84
N TYR A 217 9.69 -2.31 11.97
CA TYR A 217 10.51 -2.57 13.17
C TYR A 217 10.43 -4.02 13.66
N GLY A 218 9.25 -4.64 13.64
CA GLY A 218 9.10 -6.06 14.00
C GLY A 218 9.93 -6.99 13.10
N GLY A 219 9.87 -6.78 11.78
CA GLY A 219 10.62 -7.60 10.83
C GLY A 219 12.11 -7.30 10.80
N ILE A 220 12.51 -6.03 10.96
CA ILE A 220 13.92 -5.64 11.10
C ILE A 220 14.51 -6.28 12.35
N GLY A 221 13.84 -6.16 13.49
CA GLY A 221 14.28 -6.76 14.75
C GLY A 221 14.47 -8.27 14.62
N ALA A 222 13.46 -8.97 14.08
CA ALA A 222 13.52 -10.41 13.85
C ALA A 222 14.67 -10.81 12.91
N ALA A 223 14.79 -10.14 11.77
CA ALA A 223 15.76 -10.49 10.74
C ALA A 223 17.21 -10.22 11.18
N VAL A 224 17.46 -9.05 11.78
CA VAL A 224 18.80 -8.68 12.27
C VAL A 224 19.23 -9.61 13.40
N GLN A 225 18.35 -9.87 14.37
CA GLN A 225 18.68 -10.73 15.49
C GLN A 225 18.98 -12.18 15.03
N ALA A 226 18.15 -12.74 14.14
CA ALA A 226 18.37 -14.08 13.61
C ALA A 226 19.70 -14.17 12.82
N ALA A 227 19.97 -13.20 11.96
CA ALA A 227 21.18 -13.16 11.16
C ALA A 227 22.46 -13.04 12.01
N ARG A 228 22.44 -12.20 13.06
CA ARG A 228 23.52 -12.09 14.05
C ARG A 228 23.78 -13.40 14.82
N LEU A 229 22.76 -14.23 14.99
CA LEU A 229 22.87 -15.58 15.58
C LEU A 229 23.34 -16.65 14.58
N GLY A 230 23.69 -16.27 13.35
CA GLY A 230 24.21 -17.17 12.32
C GLY A 230 23.15 -17.78 11.39
N VAL A 231 21.88 -17.38 11.51
CA VAL A 231 20.78 -17.91 10.68
C VAL A 231 20.80 -17.24 9.31
N LYS A 232 20.80 -18.03 8.23
CA LYS A 232 20.70 -17.48 6.87
C LYS A 232 19.29 -16.90 6.65
N THR A 233 19.19 -15.58 6.63
CA THR A 233 17.92 -14.86 6.76
C THR A 233 17.62 -14.00 5.54
N ALA A 234 16.40 -14.09 5.01
CA ALA A 234 15.86 -13.16 4.02
C ALA A 234 14.92 -12.15 4.67
N LEU A 235 15.10 -10.86 4.39
CA LEU A 235 14.17 -9.79 4.73
C LEU A 235 13.55 -9.22 3.45
N ILE A 236 12.24 -9.45 3.27
CA ILE A 236 11.49 -9.06 2.07
C ILE A 236 10.67 -7.79 2.38
N GLN A 237 10.82 -6.74 1.59
CA GLN A 237 10.14 -5.46 1.77
C GLN A 237 9.57 -4.96 0.44
N ASN A 238 8.27 -4.66 0.41
CA ASN A 238 7.54 -4.32 -0.82
C ASN A 238 7.85 -2.92 -1.39
N ARG A 239 8.66 -2.12 -0.70
CA ARG A 239 8.99 -0.73 -1.02
C ARG A 239 10.50 -0.50 -1.08
N PRO A 240 10.98 0.64 -1.61
CA PRO A 240 12.40 0.89 -1.81
C PRO A 240 13.17 1.24 -0.53
N CYS A 241 12.53 1.20 0.65
CA CYS A 241 13.19 1.47 1.91
C CYS A 241 12.62 0.66 3.09
N LEU A 242 13.45 0.51 4.11
CA LEU A 242 13.11 -0.10 5.39
C LEU A 242 12.56 0.94 6.38
N GLY A 243 11.86 0.44 7.40
CA GLY A 243 11.36 1.21 8.54
C GLY A 243 9.84 1.17 8.73
N GLY A 244 9.09 0.58 7.78
CA GLY A 244 7.63 0.54 7.85
C GLY A 244 7.05 1.95 8.04
N ASN A 245 6.29 2.16 9.11
CA ASN A 245 5.75 3.49 9.45
C ASN A 245 6.81 4.55 9.75
N ALA A 246 8.00 4.17 10.24
CA ALA A 246 9.09 5.13 10.45
C ALA A 246 9.95 5.37 9.21
N SER A 247 9.66 4.67 8.11
CA SER A 247 10.39 4.87 6.87
C SER A 247 10.38 6.34 6.46
N LYS A 248 11.36 6.74 5.65
CA LYS A 248 11.42 8.09 5.07
C LYS A 248 10.16 8.49 4.26
N GLU A 249 9.35 7.51 3.85
CA GLU A 249 8.10 7.71 3.11
C GLU A 249 6.92 8.11 4.00
N VAL A 250 6.87 7.59 5.24
CA VAL A 250 5.73 7.75 6.17
C VAL A 250 6.07 8.62 7.37
N ASN A 251 7.32 8.53 7.85
CA ASN A 251 7.93 9.40 8.86
C ASN A 251 7.33 9.34 10.27
N VAL A 252 6.51 8.32 10.57
CA VAL A 252 5.98 8.05 11.91
C VAL A 252 7.04 7.28 12.70
N GLY A 253 7.88 8.02 13.43
CA GLY A 253 8.96 7.44 14.23
C GLY A 253 8.48 6.51 15.36
N PRO A 254 9.33 5.59 15.84
CA PRO A 254 9.01 4.75 16.99
C PRO A 254 8.85 5.60 18.26
N GLY A 255 7.64 5.60 18.83
CA GLY A 255 7.37 6.21 20.15
C GLY A 255 7.65 5.25 21.31
N GLY A 256 7.51 3.93 21.07
CA GLY A 256 7.75 2.89 22.07
C GLY A 256 6.96 3.06 23.37
N ALA A 257 7.49 2.48 24.46
CA ALA A 257 7.01 2.64 25.83
C ALA A 257 7.14 4.08 26.38
N CYS A 258 7.77 4.99 25.64
CA CYS A 258 8.01 6.38 26.02
C CYS A 258 7.61 7.35 24.90
N PRO A 259 6.31 7.58 24.71
CA PRO A 259 5.91 8.72 23.90
C PRO A 259 6.19 10.04 24.65
N HIS A 260 6.26 10.04 26.00
CA HIS A 260 6.38 11.26 26.81
C HIS A 260 7.10 11.10 28.17
N SER A 261 7.97 10.09 28.37
CA SER A 261 8.60 9.83 29.69
C SER A 261 9.99 9.19 29.61
N VAL A 262 11.04 9.94 29.99
CA VAL A 262 12.44 9.45 30.02
C VAL A 262 12.68 8.20 30.89
N LYS A 263 11.68 7.73 31.65
CA LYS A 263 11.75 6.54 32.51
C LYS A 263 11.54 5.23 31.76
N PHE A 264 10.89 5.25 30.61
CA PHE A 264 10.61 4.06 29.82
C PHE A 264 11.37 4.16 28.50
N ARG A 265 11.83 3.04 27.98
CA ARG A 265 12.60 3.03 26.74
C ARG A 265 12.52 1.66 26.09
N GLU A 266 12.34 1.64 24.77
CA GLU A 266 12.57 0.41 24.00
C GLU A 266 14.04 0.03 24.06
N THR A 267 14.34 -1.27 24.03
CA THR A 267 15.71 -1.78 24.07
C THR A 267 16.02 -2.63 22.84
N GLY A 268 17.21 -3.23 22.80
CA GLY A 268 17.63 -4.09 21.69
C GLY A 268 17.78 -3.34 20.38
N ILE A 269 17.37 -3.98 19.28
CA ILE A 269 17.54 -3.43 17.92
C ILE A 269 16.87 -2.06 17.73
N CYS A 270 15.70 -1.84 18.35
CA CYS A 270 15.02 -0.54 18.29
C CYS A 270 15.88 0.60 18.85
N GLU A 271 16.59 0.32 19.96
CA GLU A 271 17.47 1.27 20.62
C GLU A 271 18.75 1.52 19.80
N GLU A 272 19.35 0.47 19.24
CA GLU A 272 20.51 0.60 18.35
C GLU A 272 20.23 1.54 17.18
N ILE A 273 19.04 1.45 16.57
CA ILE A 273 18.59 2.35 15.49
C ILE A 273 18.49 3.79 16.01
N GLY A 274 17.86 3.99 17.18
CA GLY A 274 17.71 5.30 17.80
C GLY A 274 19.04 5.96 18.15
N GLU A 275 19.97 5.21 18.74
CA GLU A 275 21.33 5.68 19.03
C GLU A 275 22.09 6.02 17.76
N ALA A 276 22.03 5.18 16.73
CA ALA A 276 22.69 5.43 15.45
C ALA A 276 22.18 6.72 14.81
N ARG A 277 20.86 6.91 14.78
CA ARG A 277 20.22 8.13 14.27
C ARG A 277 20.71 9.37 15.02
N ALA A 278 20.72 9.33 16.35
CA ALA A 278 21.14 10.46 17.17
C ALA A 278 22.64 10.77 17.04
N ARG A 279 23.51 9.75 17.16
CA ARG A 279 24.97 9.92 17.09
C ARG A 279 25.45 10.43 15.74
N GLN A 280 24.77 10.04 14.66
CA GLN A 280 25.15 10.44 13.29
C GLN A 280 24.38 11.65 12.76
N GLY A 281 23.49 12.25 13.57
CA GLY A 281 22.72 13.43 13.18
C GLY A 281 21.77 13.18 11.99
N LEU A 282 21.28 11.95 11.84
CA LEU A 282 20.47 11.54 10.69
C LEU A 282 19.05 12.07 10.82
N LYS A 283 18.50 12.55 9.70
CA LYS A 283 17.17 13.18 9.69
C LYS A 283 16.04 12.16 9.71
N ASN A 284 16.18 11.05 8.98
CA ASN A 284 15.17 10.00 8.87
C ASN A 284 15.63 8.68 9.50
N TRP A 285 14.67 7.80 9.80
CA TRP A 285 14.94 6.51 10.43
C TRP A 285 15.44 5.46 9.44
N SER A 286 15.05 5.54 8.17
CA SER A 286 15.53 4.62 7.13
C SER A 286 17.05 4.63 7.01
N GLU A 287 17.70 5.80 7.01
CA GLU A 287 19.17 5.90 6.98
C GLU A 287 19.83 5.23 8.19
N ALA A 288 19.26 5.39 9.38
CA ALA A 288 19.78 4.74 10.58
C ALA A 288 19.63 3.20 10.51
N ILE A 289 18.52 2.73 9.93
CA ILE A 289 18.30 1.30 9.68
C ILE A 289 19.28 0.78 8.62
N ASP A 290 19.49 1.52 7.53
CA ASP A 290 20.41 1.14 6.45
C ASP A 290 21.83 0.95 7.00
N LEU A 291 22.27 1.84 7.91
CA LEU A 291 23.55 1.70 8.61
C LEU A 291 23.61 0.48 9.53
N LEU A 292 22.52 0.19 10.25
CA LEU A 292 22.44 -0.98 11.12
C LEU A 292 22.57 -2.29 10.33
N VAL A 293 21.86 -2.40 9.21
CA VAL A 293 21.75 -3.66 8.46
C VAL A 293 22.91 -3.90 7.50
N LYS A 294 23.63 -2.85 7.09
CA LYS A 294 24.69 -2.88 6.08
C LYS A 294 25.71 -4.00 6.29
N ASP A 295 26.14 -4.20 7.53
CA ASP A 295 27.24 -5.10 7.88
C ASP A 295 26.77 -6.32 8.71
N VAL A 296 25.48 -6.66 8.65
CA VAL A 296 24.94 -7.84 9.34
C VAL A 296 25.21 -9.10 8.50
N PRO A 297 26.08 -10.02 8.95
CA PRO A 297 26.36 -11.25 8.21
C PRO A 297 25.11 -12.11 8.12
N ASN A 298 24.99 -12.91 7.05
CA ASN A 298 23.86 -13.83 6.80
C ASN A 298 22.50 -13.18 6.55
N LEU A 299 22.41 -11.85 6.46
CA LEU A 299 21.18 -11.12 6.12
C LEU A 299 21.16 -10.78 4.62
N SER A 300 20.12 -11.20 3.91
CA SER A 300 19.83 -10.79 2.52
C SER A 300 18.56 -9.97 2.47
N ILE A 301 18.62 -8.76 1.90
CA ILE A 301 17.51 -7.81 1.87
C ILE A 301 16.97 -7.70 0.44
N PHE A 302 15.66 -7.86 0.29
CA PHE A 302 14.94 -7.78 -0.98
C PHE A 302 13.97 -6.60 -0.95
N LEU A 303 14.43 -5.45 -1.41
CA LEU A 303 13.60 -4.24 -1.55
C LEU A 303 12.72 -4.32 -2.80
N ASN A 304 11.68 -3.47 -2.85
CA ASN A 304 10.69 -3.45 -3.93
C ASN A 304 10.09 -4.84 -4.22
N THR A 305 10.04 -5.72 -3.23
CA THR A 305 9.63 -7.13 -3.38
C THR A 305 8.48 -7.41 -2.44
N GLU A 306 7.29 -7.62 -3.00
CA GLU A 306 6.08 -7.90 -2.24
C GLU A 306 5.90 -9.40 -2.06
N GLY A 307 5.66 -9.84 -0.82
CA GLY A 307 5.18 -11.19 -0.57
C GLY A 307 3.72 -11.30 -1.02
N VAL A 308 3.47 -12.10 -2.05
CA VAL A 308 2.17 -12.24 -2.72
C VAL A 308 1.27 -13.23 -1.98
N ARG A 309 1.81 -14.40 -1.62
CA ARG A 309 1.07 -15.44 -0.87
C ARG A 309 2.00 -16.48 -0.25
N ALA A 310 1.47 -17.19 0.74
CA ALA A 310 2.07 -18.43 1.23
C ALA A 310 1.83 -19.58 0.24
N VAL A 311 2.83 -20.43 0.07
CA VAL A 311 2.72 -21.74 -0.59
C VAL A 311 2.70 -22.80 0.49
N MET A 312 1.57 -23.48 0.63
CA MET A 312 1.38 -24.52 1.64
C MET A 312 2.02 -25.84 1.18
N ALA A 313 2.85 -26.45 2.03
CA ALA A 313 3.30 -27.83 1.83
C ALA A 313 2.14 -28.82 2.06
N ASP A 314 1.32 -28.51 3.07
CA ASP A 314 0.16 -29.27 3.52
C ASP A 314 -0.74 -28.33 4.35
N LYS A 315 -1.82 -28.87 4.95
CA LYS A 315 -2.80 -28.06 5.71
C LYS A 315 -2.23 -27.33 6.93
N ARG A 316 -1.02 -27.68 7.40
CA ARG A 316 -0.44 -27.17 8.65
C ARG A 316 0.94 -26.53 8.48
N ARG A 317 1.55 -26.62 7.29
CA ARG A 317 2.93 -26.21 7.09
C ARG A 317 3.09 -25.39 5.82
N ILE A 318 3.74 -24.24 5.96
CA ILE A 318 4.18 -23.39 4.85
C ILE A 318 5.47 -23.99 4.26
N ALA A 319 5.52 -24.14 2.94
CA ALA A 319 6.72 -24.56 2.20
C ALA A 319 7.57 -23.36 1.75
N ALA A 320 6.91 -22.29 1.34
CA ALA A 320 7.55 -21.13 0.75
C ALA A 320 6.65 -19.89 0.78
N VAL A 321 7.24 -18.74 0.50
CA VAL A 321 6.51 -17.50 0.17
C VAL A 321 6.77 -17.17 -1.30
N GLU A 322 5.71 -17.01 -2.07
CA GLU A 322 5.79 -16.41 -3.40
C GLU A 322 5.86 -14.90 -3.26
N ALA A 323 6.78 -14.29 -3.99
CA ALA A 323 6.96 -12.85 -3.98
C ALA A 323 7.25 -12.31 -5.37
N GLU A 324 6.97 -11.04 -5.58
CA GLU A 324 7.16 -10.38 -6.87
C GLU A 324 7.80 -9.02 -6.65
N ASN A 325 8.79 -8.69 -7.48
CA ASN A 325 9.33 -7.35 -7.48
C ASN A 325 8.33 -6.39 -8.13
N VAL A 326 7.87 -5.39 -7.38
CA VAL A 326 6.74 -4.51 -7.75
C VAL A 326 7.05 -3.55 -8.90
N VAL A 327 8.33 -3.42 -9.28
CA VAL A 327 8.80 -2.60 -10.41
C VAL A 327 9.20 -3.48 -11.58
N THR A 328 9.93 -4.57 -11.32
CA THR A 328 10.53 -5.39 -12.37
C THR A 328 9.71 -6.64 -12.74
N GLY A 329 8.64 -6.95 -12.00
CA GLY A 329 7.81 -8.14 -12.19
C GLY A 329 8.56 -9.46 -11.98
N ARG A 330 9.81 -9.41 -11.49
CA ARG A 330 10.61 -10.60 -11.23
C ARG A 330 9.95 -11.41 -10.12
N LYS A 331 9.64 -12.66 -10.41
CA LYS A 331 8.99 -13.59 -9.47
C LYS A 331 10.05 -14.36 -8.68
N HIS A 332 9.84 -14.50 -7.39
CA HIS A 332 10.68 -15.25 -6.47
C HIS A 332 9.85 -16.26 -5.68
N LEU A 333 10.47 -17.39 -5.33
CA LEU A 333 9.93 -18.40 -4.44
C LEU A 333 10.92 -18.60 -3.29
N PHE A 334 10.61 -18.03 -2.13
CA PHE A 334 11.46 -18.07 -0.94
C PHE A 334 11.12 -19.29 -0.09
N GLN A 335 12.01 -20.27 -0.05
CA GLN A 335 11.86 -21.51 0.71
C GLN A 335 12.64 -21.41 2.03
N ALA A 336 11.99 -21.80 3.13
CA ALA A 336 12.61 -21.86 4.45
C ALA A 336 11.84 -22.83 5.37
N PRO A 337 12.48 -23.34 6.43
CA PRO A 337 11.78 -24.07 7.49
C PRO A 337 10.99 -23.14 8.43
N LEU A 338 11.35 -21.85 8.51
CA LEU A 338 10.72 -20.87 9.39
C LEU A 338 10.36 -19.58 8.63
N PHE A 339 9.20 -19.02 8.96
CA PHE A 339 8.69 -17.78 8.37
C PHE A 339 8.20 -16.84 9.46
N ALA A 340 8.38 -15.53 9.27
CA ALA A 340 7.74 -14.50 10.06
C ALA A 340 6.97 -13.56 9.12
N ASP A 341 5.65 -13.48 9.31
CA ASP A 341 4.83 -12.45 8.68
C ASP A 341 4.88 -11.20 9.54
N CYS A 342 5.66 -10.22 9.07
CA CYS A 342 5.79 -8.89 9.64
C CYS A 342 5.22 -7.83 8.69
N THR A 343 4.34 -8.24 7.76
CA THR A 343 3.59 -7.30 6.93
C THR A 343 2.57 -6.57 7.80
N GLY A 344 2.29 -5.31 7.49
CA GLY A 344 1.40 -4.49 8.32
C GLY A 344 0.00 -5.06 8.51
N ASP A 345 -0.47 -5.88 7.54
CA ASP A 345 -1.81 -6.48 7.56
C ASP A 345 -1.82 -8.00 7.78
N GLY A 346 -0.66 -8.59 8.08
CA GLY A 346 -0.46 -10.04 8.13
C GLY A 346 -0.96 -10.75 6.86
N HIS A 347 -0.61 -10.21 5.69
CA HIS A 347 -1.10 -10.68 4.40
C HIS A 347 -0.67 -12.13 4.10
N ILE A 348 0.52 -12.54 4.53
CA ILE A 348 1.00 -13.90 4.30
C ILE A 348 0.26 -14.89 5.20
N ALA A 349 0.04 -14.55 6.47
CA ALA A 349 -0.76 -15.35 7.39
C ALA A 349 -2.22 -15.45 6.93
N PHE A 350 -2.81 -14.35 6.46
CA PHE A 350 -4.13 -14.35 5.84
C PHE A 350 -4.17 -15.28 4.62
N ALA A 351 -3.20 -15.16 3.71
CA ALA A 351 -3.10 -16.00 2.52
C ALA A 351 -2.85 -17.49 2.84
N ALA A 352 -2.24 -17.80 3.99
CA ALA A 352 -2.06 -19.15 4.50
C ALA A 352 -3.34 -19.75 5.12
N GLY A 353 -4.40 -18.95 5.28
CA GLY A 353 -5.66 -19.36 5.89
C GLY A 353 -5.65 -19.33 7.41
N CYS A 354 -4.74 -18.57 8.04
CA CYS A 354 -4.72 -18.40 9.49
C CYS A 354 -5.99 -17.70 9.99
N GLU A 355 -6.50 -18.14 11.13
CA GLU A 355 -7.63 -17.49 11.78
C GLU A 355 -7.22 -16.11 12.30
N PHE A 356 -8.08 -15.13 12.10
CA PHE A 356 -7.86 -13.75 12.55
C PHE A 356 -9.18 -13.09 12.95
N ARG A 357 -9.06 -11.96 13.63
CA ARG A 357 -10.15 -11.01 13.86
C ARG A 357 -9.74 -9.61 13.42
N HIS A 358 -10.74 -8.74 13.29
CA HIS A 358 -10.58 -7.35 12.91
C HIS A 358 -11.25 -6.46 13.95
N GLY A 359 -10.60 -5.34 14.28
CA GLY A 359 -11.08 -4.37 15.25
C GLY A 359 -10.61 -4.65 16.68
N GLN A 360 -11.41 -4.21 17.64
CA GLN A 360 -11.09 -4.23 19.07
C GLN A 360 -11.95 -5.25 19.81
N GLU A 361 -11.31 -6.00 20.70
CA GLU A 361 -11.93 -6.95 21.61
C GLU A 361 -12.50 -6.27 22.84
N SER A 362 -13.35 -6.97 23.60
CA SER A 362 -13.77 -6.45 24.88
C SER A 362 -12.67 -6.59 25.93
N ARG A 363 -12.66 -5.64 26.88
CA ARG A 363 -11.86 -5.69 28.11
C ARG A 363 -11.90 -7.04 28.81
N ASP A 364 -13.07 -7.67 28.86
CA ASP A 364 -13.28 -8.92 29.60
C ASP A 364 -12.66 -10.14 28.91
N GLU A 365 -12.44 -10.11 27.60
CA GLU A 365 -11.93 -11.27 26.85
C GLU A 365 -10.50 -11.63 27.27
N TYR A 366 -9.66 -10.63 27.53
CA TYR A 366 -8.26 -10.79 27.92
C TYR A 366 -7.88 -10.07 29.21
N GLY A 367 -8.84 -9.44 29.90
CA GLY A 367 -8.59 -8.59 31.06
C GLY A 367 -7.79 -7.32 30.73
N GLU A 368 -7.81 -6.87 29.48
CA GLU A 368 -7.04 -5.72 28.99
C GLU A 368 -7.76 -4.42 29.36
N SER A 369 -7.32 -3.75 30.43
CA SER A 369 -8.03 -2.58 30.99
C SER A 369 -8.19 -1.39 30.03
N LEU A 370 -7.33 -1.27 29.01
CA LEU A 370 -7.38 -0.23 27.99
C LEU A 370 -8.31 -0.58 26.81
N ALA A 371 -8.75 -1.84 26.70
CA ALA A 371 -9.70 -2.26 25.67
C ALA A 371 -11.11 -1.74 25.96
N PRO A 372 -11.96 -1.57 24.92
CA PRO A 372 -13.34 -1.12 25.09
C PRO A 372 -14.17 -2.13 25.89
N GLU A 373 -15.27 -1.68 26.48
CA GLU A 373 -16.17 -2.58 27.24
C GLU A 373 -16.87 -3.60 26.34
N GLN A 374 -17.23 -3.18 25.13
CA GLN A 374 -17.85 -4.02 24.11
C GLN A 374 -16.94 -4.11 22.88
N PRO A 375 -16.87 -5.28 22.23
CA PRO A 375 -16.07 -5.42 21.03
C PRO A 375 -16.66 -4.56 19.91
N ASN A 376 -15.80 -4.05 19.03
CA ASN A 376 -16.20 -3.24 17.90
C ASN A 376 -15.24 -3.45 16.72
N LYS A 377 -15.58 -2.91 15.54
CA LYS A 377 -14.77 -3.08 14.32
C LYS A 377 -13.77 -1.94 14.10
N ASN A 378 -13.66 -0.99 15.02
CA ASN A 378 -12.80 0.15 14.85
C ASN A 378 -11.34 -0.28 15.01
N THR A 379 -10.48 0.39 14.26
CA THR A 379 -9.03 0.32 14.38
C THR A 379 -8.49 1.73 14.54
N MET A 380 -7.21 1.86 14.84
CA MET A 380 -6.53 3.12 14.64
C MET A 380 -6.59 3.57 13.17
N GLY A 381 -6.73 4.88 12.95
CA GLY A 381 -6.79 5.46 11.61
C GLY A 381 -5.45 5.40 10.88
N THR A 382 -5.51 5.63 9.56
CA THR A 382 -4.33 5.89 8.75
C THR A 382 -3.95 7.36 8.86
N SER A 383 -2.66 7.67 8.91
CA SER A 383 -2.15 9.04 8.90
C SER A 383 -1.36 9.32 7.62
N ILE A 384 -1.33 10.58 7.19
CA ILE A 384 -0.32 11.09 6.26
C ILE A 384 0.35 12.27 6.96
N ILE A 385 1.60 12.08 7.40
CA ILE A 385 2.37 13.17 7.99
C ILE A 385 2.71 14.15 6.88
N HIS A 386 2.37 15.42 7.08
CA HIS A 386 2.68 16.49 6.15
C HIS A 386 3.31 17.66 6.90
N HIS A 387 4.02 18.49 6.14
CA HIS A 387 4.78 19.60 6.65
C HIS A 387 4.54 20.85 5.81
N SER A 388 4.90 21.99 6.38
CA SER A 388 5.03 23.22 5.62
C SER A 388 6.51 23.60 5.51
N VAL A 389 6.84 24.29 4.43
CA VAL A 389 8.14 24.95 4.25
C VAL A 389 7.96 26.42 4.56
N ARG A 390 8.85 26.98 5.41
CA ARG A 390 8.85 28.42 5.68
C ARG A 390 9.65 29.14 4.59
N MET A 391 9.04 30.16 4.01
CA MET A 391 9.60 30.99 2.95
C MET A 391 9.93 32.40 3.47
N ASP A 392 10.75 33.13 2.74
CA ASP A 392 11.10 34.52 3.11
C ASP A 392 9.96 35.51 2.84
N THR A 393 9.07 35.17 1.92
CA THR A 393 7.93 36.01 1.51
C THR A 393 6.59 35.35 1.80
N PRO A 394 5.50 36.13 1.92
CA PRO A 394 4.15 35.59 2.05
C PRO A 394 3.81 34.62 0.91
N GLN A 395 3.16 33.52 1.28
CA GLN A 395 2.76 32.42 0.38
C GLN A 395 1.23 32.33 0.38
N PRO A 396 0.53 33.02 -0.53
CA PRO A 396 -0.91 32.88 -0.67
C PRO A 396 -1.30 31.44 -1.00
N PHE A 397 -2.46 30.99 -0.52
CA PHE A 397 -2.96 29.65 -0.78
C PHE A 397 -4.40 29.72 -1.27
N THR A 398 -4.65 29.20 -2.47
CA THR A 398 -6.00 28.98 -2.99
C THR A 398 -6.34 27.51 -2.86
N PRO A 399 -7.34 27.13 -2.05
CA PRO A 399 -7.68 25.74 -1.85
C PRO A 399 -8.21 25.11 -3.14
N PRO A 400 -7.77 23.90 -3.50
CA PRO A 400 -8.36 23.20 -4.63
C PRO A 400 -9.81 22.80 -4.34
N PRO A 401 -10.66 22.61 -5.37
CA PRO A 401 -12.10 22.33 -5.19
C PRO A 401 -12.44 21.09 -4.36
N PHE A 402 -11.53 20.11 -4.27
CA PHE A 402 -11.72 18.88 -3.50
C PHE A 402 -11.44 19.05 -2.00
N ALA A 403 -10.81 20.15 -1.58
CA ALA A 403 -10.41 20.38 -0.20
C ALA A 403 -11.63 20.44 0.73
N VAL A 404 -11.54 19.74 1.86
CA VAL A 404 -12.59 19.76 2.89
C VAL A 404 -12.70 21.17 3.48
N LYS A 405 -13.92 21.64 3.71
CA LYS A 405 -14.16 22.94 4.34
C LYS A 405 -14.29 22.77 5.85
N PHE A 406 -13.38 23.40 6.57
CA PHE A 406 -13.39 23.42 8.03
C PHE A 406 -13.82 24.78 8.57
N SER A 407 -14.21 24.74 9.84
CA SER A 407 -14.55 25.89 10.68
C SER A 407 -13.77 25.80 12.01
N ALA A 408 -13.84 26.85 12.82
CA ALA A 408 -13.15 26.90 14.12
C ALA A 408 -13.53 25.74 15.06
N GLU A 409 -14.74 25.20 14.95
CA GLU A 409 -15.24 24.09 15.78
C GLU A 409 -14.45 22.79 15.60
N HIS A 410 -13.81 22.62 14.44
CA HIS A 410 -13.02 21.43 14.13
C HIS A 410 -11.62 21.45 14.77
N PHE A 411 -11.16 22.61 15.26
CA PHE A 411 -9.79 22.81 15.77
C PHE A 411 -9.75 23.23 17.25
N THR A 412 -10.68 22.73 18.05
CA THR A 412 -10.82 23.09 19.48
C THR A 412 -9.66 22.59 20.35
N LYS A 413 -9.06 21.43 20.03
CA LYS A 413 -7.99 20.81 20.83
C LYS A 413 -6.58 21.06 20.31
N ARG A 414 -6.42 21.32 19.01
CA ARG A 414 -5.13 21.50 18.34
C ARG A 414 -5.22 22.67 17.37
N LYS A 415 -4.47 23.73 17.65
CA LYS A 415 -4.34 24.91 16.80
C LYS A 415 -3.44 24.62 15.61
N GLN A 416 -3.63 25.34 14.51
CA GLN A 416 -2.93 25.10 13.25
C GLN A 416 -1.67 25.97 13.13
N ASP A 417 -0.66 25.70 13.95
CA ASP A 417 0.67 26.27 13.75
C ASP A 417 1.41 25.50 12.64
N LEU A 418 1.50 26.09 11.45
CA LEU A 418 2.13 25.48 10.29
C LEU A 418 3.66 25.48 10.35
N SER A 419 4.26 26.11 11.36
CA SER A 419 5.71 25.99 11.60
C SER A 419 6.12 24.61 12.12
N GLN A 420 5.15 23.81 12.57
CA GLN A 420 5.35 22.44 13.02
C GLN A 420 4.81 21.44 11.98
N GLY A 421 5.35 20.23 11.98
CA GLY A 421 4.78 19.12 11.22
C GLY A 421 3.45 18.67 11.81
N THR A 422 2.49 18.31 10.95
CA THR A 422 1.19 17.79 11.38
C THR A 422 1.20 16.27 11.33
N TRP A 423 1.19 15.64 12.50
CA TRP A 423 1.24 14.18 12.66
C TRP A 423 -0.06 13.54 13.15
N TRP A 424 -1.03 14.35 13.57
CA TRP A 424 -2.20 13.90 14.34
C TRP A 424 -3.49 13.79 13.52
N ILE A 425 -3.45 14.12 12.23
CA ILE A 425 -4.60 13.94 11.33
C ILE A 425 -4.66 12.47 10.91
N GLU A 426 -5.78 11.84 11.24
CA GLU A 426 -6.04 10.42 10.97
C GLU A 426 -7.47 10.23 10.46
N TYR A 427 -7.65 9.23 9.60
CA TYR A 427 -8.96 8.85 9.06
C TYR A 427 -9.01 7.35 8.77
N GLY A 428 -10.21 6.80 8.61
CA GLY A 428 -10.41 5.41 8.18
C GLY A 428 -10.55 4.38 9.29
N GLY A 429 -10.25 4.72 10.54
CA GLY A 429 -10.33 3.78 11.67
C GLY A 429 -11.73 3.26 12.01
N MET A 430 -12.79 3.76 11.36
CA MET A 430 -14.17 3.29 11.53
C MET A 430 -14.69 2.55 10.29
N VAL A 431 -13.84 2.34 9.28
CA VAL A 431 -14.13 1.57 8.06
C VAL A 431 -13.06 0.48 7.88
N ASP A 432 -13.12 -0.30 6.80
CA ASP A 432 -12.17 -1.38 6.60
C ASP A 432 -10.84 -0.81 6.07
N THR A 433 -9.87 -0.67 6.96
CA THR A 433 -8.55 -0.10 6.63
C THR A 433 -7.74 -0.91 5.64
N ILE A 434 -8.13 -2.15 5.32
CA ILE A 434 -7.50 -2.96 4.27
C ILE A 434 -8.25 -2.74 2.97
N LYS A 435 -9.57 -2.97 2.96
CA LYS A 435 -10.36 -2.93 1.73
C LYS A 435 -10.44 -1.53 1.15
N ASP A 436 -10.65 -0.52 2.00
CA ASP A 436 -10.93 0.85 1.61
C ASP A 436 -9.66 1.73 1.67
N ALA A 437 -8.47 1.12 1.62
CA ALA A 437 -7.19 1.78 1.91
C ALA A 437 -6.87 2.95 0.95
N GLU A 438 -7.17 2.80 -0.35
CA GLU A 438 -6.96 3.86 -1.33
C GLU A 438 -7.93 5.03 -1.09
N GLU A 439 -9.21 4.74 -0.84
CA GLU A 439 -10.24 5.74 -0.53
C GLU A 439 -9.94 6.49 0.77
N ILE A 440 -9.43 5.80 1.80
CA ILE A 440 -8.99 6.40 3.05
C ILE A 440 -7.84 7.39 2.80
N ARG A 441 -6.86 7.02 1.96
CA ARG A 441 -5.78 7.93 1.56
C ARG A 441 -6.32 9.16 0.85
N ASP A 442 -7.26 8.95 -0.06
CA ASP A 442 -7.81 10.02 -0.89
C ASP A 442 -8.60 11.02 -0.04
N GLU A 443 -9.38 10.55 0.93
CA GLU A 443 -10.05 11.42 1.89
C GLU A 443 -9.05 12.14 2.82
N LEU A 444 -7.97 11.47 3.26
CA LEU A 444 -6.89 12.11 4.01
C LEU A 444 -6.25 13.27 3.24
N ILE A 445 -6.00 13.10 1.94
CA ILE A 445 -5.49 14.18 1.08
C ILE A 445 -6.47 15.35 1.11
N ARG A 446 -7.77 15.12 0.94
CA ARG A 446 -8.79 16.18 0.97
C ARG A 446 -8.84 16.90 2.32
N VAL A 447 -8.74 16.15 3.42
CA VAL A 447 -8.68 16.69 4.79
C VAL A 447 -7.41 17.52 4.99
N ILE A 448 -6.26 17.08 4.50
CA ILE A 448 -4.99 17.81 4.66
C ILE A 448 -5.03 19.15 3.93
N PHE A 449 -5.46 19.17 2.67
CA PHE A 449 -5.62 20.43 1.92
C PHE A 449 -6.64 21.35 2.59
N GLY A 450 -7.72 20.79 3.14
CA GLY A 450 -8.72 21.55 3.90
C GLY A 450 -8.19 22.14 5.20
N ALA A 451 -7.42 21.36 5.96
CA ALA A 451 -6.82 21.82 7.21
C ALA A 451 -5.79 22.93 6.94
N PHE A 452 -5.01 22.78 5.86
CA PHE A 452 -4.08 23.82 5.41
C PHE A 452 -4.81 25.09 4.94
N ASP A 453 -5.93 24.96 4.21
CA ASP A 453 -6.81 26.09 3.85
C ASP A 453 -7.26 26.86 5.08
N TRP A 454 -7.81 26.16 6.08
CA TRP A 454 -8.22 26.79 7.34
C TRP A 454 -7.05 27.52 8.01
N ALA A 455 -5.91 26.85 8.16
CA ALA A 455 -4.73 27.39 8.81
C ALA A 455 -4.17 28.65 8.14
N LYS A 456 -4.23 28.71 6.80
CA LYS A 456 -3.70 29.83 6.00
C LYS A 456 -4.69 30.98 5.86
N ASN A 457 -5.96 30.68 5.66
CA ASN A 457 -6.93 31.66 5.18
C ASN A 457 -7.95 32.07 6.23
N HIS A 458 -8.20 31.23 7.25
CA HIS A 458 -9.37 31.39 8.11
C HIS A 458 -9.06 31.38 9.62
N ASP A 459 -7.96 30.78 10.07
CA ASP A 459 -7.57 30.73 11.49
C ASP A 459 -7.25 32.16 12.00
N PRO A 460 -8.10 32.74 12.88
CA PRO A 460 -7.92 34.11 13.34
C PRO A 460 -6.69 34.28 14.24
N GLU A 461 -6.17 33.20 14.82
CA GLU A 461 -5.05 33.24 15.76
C GLU A 461 -3.69 33.03 15.05
N HIS A 462 -3.66 32.21 13.99
CA HIS A 462 -2.39 31.76 13.38
C HIS A 462 -2.19 32.20 11.93
N ARG A 463 -3.22 32.66 11.19
CA ARG A 463 -3.07 32.98 9.75
C ARG A 463 -1.92 33.95 9.44
N GLU A 464 -1.69 34.96 10.29
CA GLU A 464 -0.61 35.93 10.10
C GLU A 464 0.77 35.31 10.32
N LYS A 465 0.92 34.49 11.38
CA LYS A 465 2.16 33.73 11.63
C LYS A 465 2.43 32.70 10.52
N ASN A 466 1.37 32.17 9.95
CA ASN A 466 1.39 31.20 8.86
C ASN A 466 1.57 31.85 7.48
N ALA A 467 1.61 33.18 7.36
CA ALA A 467 1.64 33.88 6.07
C ALA A 467 2.77 33.38 5.15
N ASN A 468 3.94 33.09 5.73
CA ASN A 468 5.13 32.64 5.00
C ASN A 468 5.26 31.10 4.86
N CYS A 469 4.28 30.32 5.30
CA CYS A 469 4.31 28.86 5.17
C CYS A 469 3.71 28.42 3.82
N LYS A 470 4.46 27.63 3.04
CA LYS A 470 3.99 26.92 1.82
C LYS A 470 3.78 25.44 2.17
N LEU A 471 2.69 24.83 1.70
CA LEU A 471 2.47 23.39 1.86
C LEU A 471 3.56 22.61 1.12
N ALA A 472 4.28 21.74 1.83
CA ALA A 472 5.20 20.82 1.19
C ALA A 472 4.40 19.76 0.39
N PRO A 473 5.01 19.08 -0.60
CA PRO A 473 4.38 17.93 -1.24
C PRO A 473 3.84 16.96 -0.17
N VAL A 474 2.55 16.66 -0.28
CA VAL A 474 1.89 15.76 0.67
C VAL A 474 2.28 14.32 0.31
N PRO A 475 2.82 13.53 1.25
CA PRO A 475 3.24 12.16 0.95
C PRO A 475 2.08 11.28 0.49
N THR A 476 2.41 10.28 -0.32
CA THR A 476 1.44 9.36 -0.92
C THR A 476 1.25 8.08 -0.13
N VAL A 477 2.20 7.73 0.74
CA VAL A 477 2.17 6.49 1.51
C VAL A 477 1.49 6.73 2.85
N GLY A 478 0.37 6.05 3.07
CA GLY A 478 -0.37 6.11 4.32
C GLY A 478 0.31 5.33 5.45
N GLY A 479 0.45 5.93 6.63
CA GLY A 479 0.91 5.29 7.85
C GLY A 479 -0.21 4.51 8.52
N LYS A 480 -0.43 3.27 8.08
CA LYS A 480 -1.42 2.36 8.65
C LYS A 480 -0.85 1.61 9.85
N ARG A 481 -1.66 1.37 10.88
CA ARG A 481 -1.18 0.81 12.16
C ARG A 481 -1.84 -0.50 12.57
N GLU A 482 -3.17 -0.56 12.53
CA GLU A 482 -3.95 -1.70 13.02
C GLU A 482 -4.83 -2.27 11.90
N SER A 483 -4.99 -3.60 11.87
CA SER A 483 -5.90 -4.28 10.96
C SER A 483 -6.34 -5.66 11.43
N ARG A 484 -5.53 -6.71 11.20
CA ARG A 484 -5.83 -8.10 11.58
C ARG A 484 -5.02 -8.50 12.81
N ARG A 485 -5.71 -9.06 13.81
CA ARG A 485 -5.06 -9.79 14.92
C ARG A 485 -5.24 -11.28 14.69
N PHE A 486 -4.12 -11.98 14.50
CA PHE A 486 -4.10 -13.42 14.22
C PHE A 486 -4.14 -14.24 15.51
N PHE A 487 -4.74 -15.42 15.42
CA PHE A 487 -4.77 -16.39 16.52
C PHE A 487 -3.66 -17.42 16.33
N GLY A 488 -2.93 -17.68 17.41
CA GLY A 488 -1.90 -18.71 17.48
C GLY A 488 -1.78 -19.25 18.90
N ASP A 489 -0.71 -20.02 19.15
CA ASP A 489 -0.44 -20.60 20.47
C ASP A 489 -0.26 -19.54 21.56
N TYR A 490 0.19 -18.35 21.16
CA TYR A 490 0.31 -17.20 22.03
C TYR A 490 -0.26 -15.96 21.35
N ILE A 491 -0.99 -15.17 22.13
CA ILE A 491 -1.52 -13.87 21.72
C ILE A 491 -0.98 -12.87 22.70
N LEU A 492 -0.19 -11.92 22.20
CA LEU A 492 0.33 -10.82 23.01
C LEU A 492 -0.81 -10.01 23.60
N LYS A 493 -0.75 -9.70 24.90
CA LYS A 493 -1.75 -8.91 25.61
C LYS A 493 -1.14 -7.66 26.24
N GLN A 494 -2.01 -6.73 26.63
CA GLN A 494 -1.64 -5.53 27.37
C GLN A 494 -0.73 -5.82 28.58
N GLN A 495 -1.03 -6.86 29.35
CA GLN A 495 -0.30 -7.17 30.58
C GLN A 495 1.14 -7.62 30.28
N ASP A 496 1.36 -8.32 29.16
CA ASP A 496 2.71 -8.75 28.76
C ASP A 496 3.60 -7.53 28.47
N VAL A 497 3.03 -6.52 27.78
CA VAL A 497 3.71 -5.25 27.49
C VAL A 497 3.95 -4.46 28.78
N GLN A 498 2.95 -4.35 29.66
CA GLN A 498 3.06 -3.61 30.91
C GLN A 498 4.04 -4.25 31.91
N ALA A 499 4.11 -5.57 31.94
CA ALA A 499 5.01 -6.32 32.81
C ALA A 499 6.41 -6.49 32.22
N ALA A 500 6.61 -6.14 30.95
CA ALA A 500 7.86 -6.36 30.21
C ALA A 500 8.33 -7.82 30.28
N THR A 501 7.41 -8.77 30.09
CA THR A 501 7.65 -10.22 30.21
C THR A 501 7.86 -10.94 28.87
N LEU A 502 8.08 -10.18 27.80
CA LEU A 502 8.34 -10.70 26.45
C LEU A 502 9.81 -11.06 26.23
#